data_AF-A0A2E2WAQ5-F1
#
_entry.id   AF-A0A2E2WAQ5-F1
#
_cell.length_a   1.000
_cell.length_b   1.000
_cell.length_c   1.000
_cell.angle_alpha   90.00
_cell.angle_beta   90.00
_cell.angle_gamma   90.00
#
_symmetry.space_group_name_H-M   'P 1'
#
loop_
_entity.id
_entity.type
_entity.pdbx_description
1 polymer ?
#
loop_
_entity_poly.entity_id
_entity_poly.type
_entity_poly.pdbx_seq_one_letter_code
_entity_poly.pdbx_strand_id
1 'polypeptide(L)' 'MNYILFDGTVRNQLLPFTFTRPVAELRVGILTLREKWEKHLGYSTTTVTEDYLSEKWPMV' A
#
# COMPACT_ATOMS: atom_id res chain seq x y z
N MET A 1 17.19 3.63 -3.55
CA MET A 1 16.63 4.24 -2.33
C MET A 1 15.35 3.49 -2.02
N ASN A 2 15.14 2.98 -0.81
CA ASN A 2 13.96 2.19 -0.47
C ASN A 2 12.91 3.09 0.19
N TYR A 3 11.80 3.32 -0.51
CA TYR A 3 10.67 4.07 0.03
C TYR A 3 9.65 3.09 0.60
N ILE A 4 9.25 3.32 1.85
CA ILE A 4 8.31 2.46 2.58
C ILE A 4 6.98 3.21 2.72
N LEU A 5 5.91 2.65 2.14
CA LEU A 5 4.53 3.09 2.34
C LEU A 5 3.95 2.37 3.55
N PHE A 6 3.43 3.10 4.54
CA PHE A 6 2.85 2.52 5.76
C PHE A 6 1.35 2.83 5.85
N ASP A 7 0.56 1.83 6.24
CA ASP A 7 -0.91 1.93 6.24
C ASP A 7 -1.54 2.68 7.44
N GLY A 8 -0.74 3.00 8.48
CA GLY A 8 -1.05 3.98 9.54
C GLY A 8 -2.49 4.04 10.09
N THR A 9 -2.89 5.23 10.56
CA THR A 9 -4.23 5.51 11.10
C THR A 9 -5.32 5.60 10.04
N VAL A 10 -4.94 5.86 8.78
CA VAL A 10 -5.85 5.96 7.63
C VAL A 10 -6.48 4.63 7.25
N ARG A 11 -5.88 3.49 7.62
CA ARG A 11 -6.44 2.16 7.39
C ARG A 11 -7.85 1.97 7.95
N ASN A 12 -8.05 2.38 9.21
CA ASN A 12 -9.32 2.20 9.92
C ASN A 12 -10.46 3.01 9.29
N GLN A 13 -10.12 4.13 8.65
CA GLN A 13 -11.08 4.98 7.94
C GLN A 13 -11.50 4.40 6.58
N LEU A 14 -10.70 3.47 6.04
CA LEU A 14 -10.92 2.84 4.73
C LEU A 14 -11.48 1.42 4.84
N LEU A 15 -11.87 1.01 6.05
CA LEU A 15 -12.68 -0.19 6.23
C LEU A 15 -14.03 -0.01 5.49
N PRO A 16 -14.53 -1.05 4.79
CA PRO A 16 -14.09 -2.45 4.82
C PRO A 16 -13.03 -2.83 3.78
N PHE A 17 -12.53 -1.90 2.96
CA PHE A 17 -11.64 -2.25 1.85
C PHE A 17 -10.26 -2.74 2.31
N THR A 18 -9.78 -2.20 3.43
CA THR A 18 -8.48 -2.53 4.02
C THR A 18 -8.46 -3.84 4.83
N PHE A 19 -9.56 -4.60 4.84
CA PHE A 19 -9.59 -5.94 5.45
C PHE A 19 -8.82 -6.98 4.64
N THR A 20 -8.80 -6.86 3.31
CA THR A 20 -8.27 -7.91 2.41
C THR A 20 -7.04 -7.47 1.62
N ARG A 21 -6.74 -6.17 1.61
CA ARG A 21 -5.63 -5.57 0.88
C ARG A 21 -5.14 -4.29 1.58
N PRO A 22 -3.87 -3.90 1.41
CA PRO A 22 -3.34 -2.67 2.01
C PRO A 22 -3.82 -1.39 1.30
N VAL A 23 -3.63 -0.23 1.92
CA VAL A 23 -4.01 1.07 1.35
C VAL A 23 -3.20 1.37 0.09
N ALA A 24 -1.93 0.95 0.05
CA ALA A 24 -1.07 1.13 -1.13
C ALA A 24 -1.63 0.45 -2.41
N GLU A 25 -2.41 -0.62 -2.23
CA GLU A 25 -3.07 -1.40 -3.30
C GLU A 25 -4.44 -0.83 -3.70
N LEU A 26 -4.95 0.16 -2.97
CA LEU A 26 -6.21 0.79 -3.33
C LEU A 26 -6.05 1.64 -4.59
N ARG A 27 -6.97 1.44 -5.54
CA ARG A 27 -7.04 2.24 -6.76
C ARG A 27 -7.68 3.59 -6.46
N VAL A 28 -6.99 4.66 -6.87
CA VAL A 28 -7.50 6.02 -6.83
C VAL A 28 -7.58 6.53 -8.26
N GLY A 29 -8.69 6.21 -8.92
CA GLY A 29 -8.84 6.35 -10.37
C GLY A 29 -8.28 5.12 -11.10
N ILE A 30 -7.41 5.36 -12.09
CA ILE A 30 -6.83 4.29 -12.92
C ILE A 30 -5.65 3.61 -12.23
N LEU A 31 -4.84 4.38 -11.49
CA LEU A 31 -3.64 3.91 -10.82
C LEU A 31 -3.93 3.56 -9.35
N THR A 32 -3.18 2.60 -8.83
CA THR A 32 -3.05 2.34 -7.40
C THR A 32 -2.22 3.43 -6.72
N LEU A 33 -2.36 3.54 -5.39
CA LEU A 33 -1.53 4.46 -4.62
C LEU A 33 -0.03 4.15 -4.80
N ARG A 34 0.32 2.86 -4.83
CA ARG A 34 1.66 2.35 -5.14
C ARG A 34 2.15 2.89 -6.48
N GLU A 35 1.45 2.59 -7.57
CA GLU A 35 1.85 3.00 -8.92
C GLU A 35 1.97 4.52 -9.05
N LYS A 36 1.10 5.27 -8.36
CA LYS A 36 1.17 6.73 -8.33
C LYS A 36 2.49 7.19 -7.69
N TRP A 37 2.84 6.64 -6.53
CA TRP A 37 4.09 6.97 -5.85
C TRP A 37 5.32 6.49 -6.61
N GLU A 38 5.29 5.31 -7.21
CA GLU A 38 6.38 4.80 -8.05
C GLU A 38 6.61 5.69 -9.27
N LYS A 39 5.54 6.18 -9.90
CA LYS A 39 5.64 7.14 -11.00
C LYS A 39 6.20 8.51 -10.57
N HIS A 40 5.89 8.95 -9.35
CA HIS A 40 6.42 10.21 -8.83
C HIS A 40 7.87 10.11 -8.35
N LEU A 41 8.22 9.00 -7.70
CA LEU A 41 9.54 8.78 -7.09
C LEU A 41 10.54 8.20 -8.09
N GLY A 42 10.08 7.51 -9.13
CA GLY A 42 10.94 6.81 -10.09
C GLY A 42 11.65 5.57 -9.51
N TYR A 43 11.20 5.08 -8.36
CA TYR A 43 11.74 3.93 -7.65
C TYR A 43 10.62 3.00 -7.21
N SER A 44 10.93 1.71 -7.07
CA SER A 44 10.03 0.73 -6.46
C SER A 44 9.78 1.10 -4.99
N THR A 45 8.52 0.97 -4.59
CA THR A 45 8.10 1.24 -3.20
C THR A 45 7.82 -0.09 -2.50
N THR A 46 8.16 -0.19 -1.23
CA THR A 46 7.75 -1.32 -0.37
C THR A 46 6.53 -0.88 0.44
N THR A 47 5.65 -1.81 0.82
CA THR A 47 4.53 -1.49 1.71
C THR A 47 4.62 -2.29 2.99
N VAL A 48 4.51 -1.61 4.13
CA VAL A 48 4.40 -2.25 5.44
C VAL A 48 2.93 -2.37 5.79
N THR A 49 2.48 -3.62 5.95
CA THR A 49 1.09 -3.99 6.24
C THR A 49 1.05 -4.80 7.53
N GLU A 50 -0.14 -5.08 8.06
CA GLU A 50 -0.30 -5.95 9.24
C GLU A 50 0.22 -7.37 8.94
N ASP A 51 0.70 -8.08 9.98
CA ASP A 51 1.26 -9.43 9.85
C ASP A 51 0.36 -10.40 9.08
N TYR A 52 -0.96 -10.32 9.29
CA TYR A 52 -1.94 -11.18 8.60
C TYR A 52 -2.08 -10.90 7.11
N LEU A 53 -1.75 -9.68 6.66
CA LEU A 53 -1.70 -9.33 5.25
C LEU A 53 -0.31 -9.57 4.66
N SER A 54 0.73 -9.55 5.48
CA SER A 54 2.12 -9.73 5.05
C SER A 54 2.38 -11.10 4.42
N GLU A 55 1.59 -12.12 4.76
CA GLU A 55 1.65 -13.44 4.12
C GLU A 55 1.20 -13.40 2.66
N LYS A 56 0.18 -12.57 2.36
CA LYS A 56 -0.38 -12.41 1.01
C LYS A 56 0.28 -11.27 0.22
N TRP A 57 0.82 -10.28 0.93
CA TRP A 57 1.43 -9.07 0.38
C TRP A 57 2.84 -8.92 0.95
N PRO A 58 3.81 -9.74 0.47
CA PRO A 58 5.17 -9.69 0.97
C PRO A 58 5.81 -8.32 0.68
N MET A 59 6.72 -7.90 1.56
CA MET A 59 7.55 -6.71 1.34
C MET A 59 8.52 -7.01 0.20
N VAL A 60 8.26 -6.45 -0.98
CA VAL A 60 9.16 -6.51 -2.15
C VAL A 60 9.75 -5.14 -2.43
#